data_AF-W2CWQ9-F1
#
_entry.id   AF-W2CWQ9-F1
#
_cell.length_a   1.000
_cell.length_b   1.000
_cell.length_c   1.000
_cell.angle_alpha   90.00
_cell.angle_beta   90.00
_cell.angle_gamma   90.00
#
_symmetry.space_group_name_H-M   'P 1'
#
loop_
_entity.id
_entity.type
_entity.pdbx_description
1 polymer ?
#
loop_
_entity_poly.entity_id
_entity_poly.type
_entity_poly.pdbx_seq_one_letter_code
_entity_poly.pdbx_strand_id
1 'polypeptide(L)'
;QSYACKMGVGDVLIGAAALAADYNGVPKASHIKDKLIEMIHLNETLWCCAVACSAMGRAMPAGNFMVDLLLANVNKQNVTRFPYEIARLAEDIAGGLMVTMPAEQDLRHKEIGPYVRKYLQGAVGKDTENRMRVLRLIENITLGTAAVGYRTESMHGAGSPQAQRIMISRQGNL
;
A
#
# COMPACT_ATOMS: atom_id res chain seq x y z
N GLN A 1 -5.73 17.91 0.42
CA GLN A 1 -4.75 17.31 1.36
C GLN A 1 -3.68 16.53 0.58
N SER A 2 -2.37 16.75 0.80
CA SER A 2 -1.29 16.11 0.00
C SER A 2 -1.16 14.59 0.21
N TYR A 3 -1.58 14.04 1.35
CA TYR A 3 -1.42 12.61 1.67
C TYR A 3 -2.47 11.69 1.05
N ALA A 4 -3.45 12.24 0.33
CA ALA A 4 -4.38 11.46 -0.50
C ALA A 4 -3.69 10.58 -1.54
N CYS A 5 -2.46 10.94 -1.93
CA CYS A 5 -1.66 10.16 -2.88
C CYS A 5 -1.35 8.74 -2.39
N LYS A 6 -1.31 8.49 -1.07
CA LYS A 6 -1.00 7.17 -0.52
C LYS A 6 -2.12 6.18 -0.80
N MET A 7 -3.36 6.65 -0.87
CA MET A 7 -4.53 5.81 -1.11
C MET A 7 -4.48 5.19 -2.50
N GLY A 8 -4.10 5.97 -3.52
CA GLY A 8 -3.90 5.44 -4.87
C GLY A 8 -2.77 4.41 -4.96
N VAL A 9 -1.71 4.55 -4.16
CA VAL A 9 -0.66 3.50 -4.05
C VAL A 9 -1.21 2.27 -3.31
N GLY A 10 -2.04 2.48 -2.28
CA GLY A 10 -2.76 1.43 -1.57
C GLY A 10 -3.66 0.62 -2.51
N ASP A 11 -4.39 1.26 -3.42
CA ASP A 11 -5.25 0.60 -4.41
C ASP A 11 -4.43 -0.31 -5.34
N VAL A 12 -3.25 0.17 -5.79
CA VAL A 12 -2.31 -0.64 -6.59
C VAL A 12 -1.83 -1.86 -5.80
N LEU A 13 -1.48 -1.69 -4.52
CA LEU A 13 -1.00 -2.79 -3.68
C LEU A 13 -2.10 -3.81 -3.36
N ILE A 14 -3.33 -3.35 -3.10
CA ILE A 14 -4.52 -4.20 -2.93
C ILE A 14 -4.76 -5.02 -4.20
N GLY A 15 -4.74 -4.37 -5.37
CA GLY A 15 -4.88 -5.03 -6.66
C GLY A 15 -3.77 -6.07 -6.91
N ALA A 16 -2.52 -5.72 -6.58
CA ALA A 16 -1.39 -6.63 -6.70
C ALA A 16 -1.54 -7.86 -5.78
N ALA A 17 -1.95 -7.68 -4.52
CA ALA A 17 -2.19 -8.77 -3.59
C ALA A 17 -3.34 -9.69 -4.06
N ALA A 18 -4.46 -9.12 -4.52
CA ALA A 18 -5.58 -9.88 -5.08
C ALA A 18 -5.15 -10.68 -6.32
N LEU A 19 -4.36 -10.06 -7.21
CA LEU A 19 -3.83 -10.71 -8.41
C LEU A 19 -2.85 -11.83 -8.03
N ALA A 20 -1.96 -11.61 -7.06
CA ALA A 20 -1.05 -12.65 -6.56
C ALA A 20 -1.80 -13.86 -5.99
N ALA A 21 -2.91 -13.64 -5.26
CA ALA A 21 -3.76 -14.73 -4.78
C ALA A 21 -4.40 -15.54 -5.92
N ASP A 22 -4.83 -14.88 -6.99
CA ASP A 22 -5.35 -15.52 -8.21
C ASP A 22 -4.27 -16.31 -8.95
N TYR A 23 -3.06 -15.76 -9.10
CA TYR A 23 -1.90 -16.48 -9.64
C TYR A 23 -1.48 -17.68 -8.77
N ASN A 24 -1.69 -17.62 -7.46
CA ASN A 24 -1.43 -18.72 -6.54
C ASN A 24 -2.60 -19.75 -6.46
N GLY A 25 -3.74 -19.47 -7.08
CA GLY A 25 -4.87 -20.40 -7.16
C GLY A 25 -5.79 -20.42 -5.93
N VAL A 26 -5.66 -19.45 -5.03
CA VAL A 26 -6.46 -19.34 -3.80
C VAL A 26 -7.29 -18.05 -3.68
N PRO A 27 -7.83 -17.45 -4.76
CA PRO A 27 -8.51 -16.15 -4.68
C PRO A 27 -9.81 -16.20 -3.87
N LYS A 28 -10.36 -17.40 -3.62
CA LYS A 28 -11.62 -17.59 -2.90
C LYS A 28 -11.45 -17.98 -1.43
N ALA A 29 -10.23 -18.21 -0.95
CA ALA A 29 -9.97 -18.56 0.44
C ALA A 29 -10.49 -17.45 1.37
N SER A 30 -11.23 -17.82 2.41
CA SER A 30 -11.93 -16.86 3.29
C SER A 30 -10.96 -15.86 3.93
N HIS A 31 -9.84 -16.34 4.46
CA HIS A 31 -8.82 -15.49 5.08
C HIS A 31 -8.12 -14.55 4.08
N ILE A 32 -8.06 -14.88 2.78
CA ILE A 32 -7.50 -13.97 1.76
C ILE A 32 -8.48 -12.83 1.50
N LYS A 33 -9.78 -13.17 1.33
CA LYS A 33 -10.83 -12.17 1.14
C LYS A 33 -10.92 -11.22 2.33
N ASP A 34 -10.87 -11.75 3.54
CA ASP A 34 -10.92 -10.98 4.77
C ASP A 34 -9.74 -9.99 4.87
N LYS A 35 -8.52 -10.44 4.56
CA LYS A 35 -7.34 -9.56 4.51
C LYS A 35 -7.48 -8.47 3.45
N LEU A 36 -7.99 -8.79 2.26
CA LEU A 36 -8.24 -7.78 1.22
C LEU A 36 -9.30 -6.75 1.65
N ILE A 37 -10.35 -7.20 2.35
CA ILE A 37 -11.36 -6.31 2.94
C ILE A 37 -10.70 -5.39 3.97
N GLU A 38 -9.84 -5.90 4.84
CA GLU A 38 -9.14 -5.07 5.83
C GLU A 38 -8.22 -4.05 5.15
N MET A 39 -7.48 -4.45 4.10
CA MET A 39 -6.66 -3.51 3.33
C MET A 39 -7.50 -2.38 2.72
N ILE A 40 -8.67 -2.71 2.14
CA ILE A 40 -9.61 -1.71 1.58
C ILE A 40 -10.15 -0.79 2.68
N HIS A 41 -10.60 -1.36 3.81
CA HIS A 41 -11.12 -0.60 4.94
C HIS A 41 -10.10 0.42 5.47
N LEU A 42 -8.86 0.00 5.67
CA LEU A 42 -7.79 0.87 6.12
C LEU A 42 -7.48 1.95 5.08
N ASN A 43 -7.44 1.61 3.80
CA ASN A 43 -7.15 2.56 2.72
C ASN A 43 -8.25 3.63 2.58
N GLU A 44 -9.51 3.20 2.60
CA GLU A 44 -10.67 4.09 2.52
C GLU A 44 -10.82 4.96 3.78
N THR A 45 -10.43 4.48 4.95
CA THR A 45 -10.38 5.32 6.17
C THR A 45 -9.46 6.52 5.98
N LEU A 46 -8.31 6.34 5.33
CA LEU A 46 -7.42 7.45 4.98
C LEU A 46 -8.13 8.39 4.00
N TRP A 47 -8.75 7.84 2.95
CA TRP A 47 -9.46 8.62 1.94
C TRP A 47 -10.57 9.49 2.53
N CYS A 48 -11.41 8.91 3.40
CA CYS A 48 -12.45 9.63 4.12
C CYS A 48 -11.88 10.83 4.90
N CYS A 49 -10.77 10.65 5.64
CA CYS A 49 -10.15 11.75 6.37
C CYS A 49 -9.62 12.85 5.44
N ALA A 50 -9.08 12.48 4.27
CA ALA A 50 -8.59 13.42 3.26
C ALA A 50 -9.71 14.25 2.62
N VAL A 51 -10.83 13.60 2.29
CA VAL A 51 -12.02 14.28 1.76
C VAL A 51 -12.63 15.18 2.82
N ALA A 52 -12.81 14.69 4.05
CA ALA A 52 -13.42 15.45 5.14
C ALA A 52 -12.66 16.74 5.46
N CYS A 53 -11.33 16.68 5.65
CA CYS A 53 -10.55 17.89 5.92
C CYS A 53 -10.60 18.91 4.76
N SER A 54 -10.72 18.43 3.52
CA SER A 54 -10.81 19.30 2.35
C SER A 54 -12.21 19.93 2.22
N ALA A 55 -13.27 19.16 2.46
CA ALA A 55 -14.65 19.61 2.42
C ALA A 55 -14.97 20.61 3.55
N MET A 56 -14.37 20.42 4.74
CA MET A 56 -14.49 21.31 5.89
C MET A 56 -13.53 22.52 5.83
N GLY A 57 -12.91 22.77 4.66
CA GLY A 57 -12.02 23.90 4.46
C GLY A 57 -12.74 25.24 4.52
N ARG A 58 -11.98 26.30 4.79
CA ARG A 58 -12.47 27.68 4.90
C ARG A 58 -11.65 28.65 4.06
N ALA A 59 -12.31 29.72 3.59
CA ALA A 59 -11.65 30.82 2.91
C ALA A 59 -10.74 31.60 3.86
N MET A 60 -9.56 31.98 3.37
CA MET A 60 -8.58 32.80 4.08
C MET A 60 -8.71 34.27 3.65
N PRO A 61 -8.16 35.24 4.42
CA PRO A 61 -8.22 36.66 4.07
C PRO A 61 -7.63 37.00 2.68
N ALA A 62 -6.67 36.21 2.20
CA ALA A 62 -6.08 36.37 0.87
C ALA A 62 -6.93 35.75 -0.27
N GLY A 63 -8.11 35.19 0.04
CA GLY A 63 -9.05 34.61 -0.93
C GLY A 63 -8.82 33.14 -1.27
N ASN A 64 -7.66 32.57 -0.93
CA ASN A 64 -7.41 31.14 -1.07
C ASN A 64 -8.10 30.31 0.04
N PHE A 65 -8.28 29.01 -0.18
CA PHE A 65 -8.88 28.11 0.82
C PHE A 65 -7.82 27.33 1.60
N MET A 66 -8.11 27.09 2.88
CA MET A 66 -7.32 26.25 3.76
C MET A 66 -8.18 25.11 4.32
N VAL A 67 -7.63 23.90 4.31
CA VAL A 67 -8.30 22.71 4.86
C VAL A 67 -8.55 22.84 6.37
N ASP A 68 -9.47 22.03 6.91
CA ASP A 68 -9.58 21.85 8.35
C ASP A 68 -8.29 21.22 8.91
N LEU A 69 -7.61 21.95 9.78
CA LEU A 69 -6.28 21.58 10.26
C LEU A 69 -6.32 20.39 11.24
N LEU A 70 -7.38 20.27 12.05
CA LEU A 70 -7.51 19.16 13.00
C LEU A 70 -7.70 17.85 12.22
N LEU A 71 -8.64 17.83 11.28
CA LEU A 71 -8.90 16.68 10.44
C LEU A 71 -7.71 16.34 9.54
N ALA A 72 -6.96 17.36 9.07
CA ALA A 72 -5.73 17.15 8.33
C ALA A 72 -4.66 16.43 9.18
N ASN A 73 -4.52 16.81 10.45
CA ASN A 73 -3.60 16.14 11.38
C ASN A 73 -4.06 14.71 11.71
N VAL A 74 -5.36 14.48 11.89
CA VAL A 74 -5.93 13.13 12.09
C VAL A 74 -5.61 12.23 10.90
N ASN A 75 -5.81 12.73 9.67
CA ASN A 75 -5.48 11.98 8.46
C ASN A 75 -3.99 11.59 8.45
N LYS A 76 -3.09 12.57 8.58
CA LYS A 76 -1.65 12.30 8.56
C LYS A 76 -1.24 11.34 9.69
N GLN A 77 -1.85 11.43 10.86
CA GLN A 77 -1.60 10.51 11.97
C GLN A 77 -1.97 9.07 11.61
N ASN A 78 -3.07 8.84 10.89
CA ASN A 78 -3.44 7.50 10.39
C ASN A 78 -2.52 7.03 9.26
N VAL A 79 -2.09 7.92 8.37
CA VAL A 79 -1.10 7.63 7.30
C VAL A 79 0.23 7.13 7.88
N THR A 80 0.59 7.52 9.11
CA THR A 80 1.81 7.00 9.76
C THR A 80 1.69 5.53 10.21
N ARG A 81 0.50 4.93 10.11
CA ARG A 81 0.18 3.59 10.62
C ARG A 81 -0.30 2.64 9.52
N PHE A 82 -1.37 2.99 8.83
CA PHE A 82 -2.10 2.04 7.97
C PHE A 82 -1.32 1.52 6.76
N PRO A 83 -0.50 2.32 6.06
CA PRO A 83 0.35 1.80 4.97
C PRO A 83 1.26 0.64 5.40
N TYR A 84 1.69 0.61 6.67
CA TYR A 84 2.51 -0.48 7.20
C TYR A 84 1.71 -1.79 7.35
N GLU A 85 0.46 -1.70 7.81
CA GLU A 85 -0.41 -2.88 7.95
C GLU A 85 -0.87 -3.39 6.58
N ILE A 86 -1.24 -2.48 5.67
CA ILE A 86 -1.58 -2.85 4.29
C ILE A 86 -0.40 -3.55 3.60
N ALA A 87 0.84 -3.07 3.81
CA ALA A 87 2.04 -3.73 3.31
C ALA A 87 2.24 -5.13 3.92
N ARG A 88 2.09 -5.25 5.25
CA ARG A 88 2.21 -6.55 5.95
C ARG A 88 1.20 -7.58 5.44
N LEU A 89 -0.04 -7.17 5.19
CA LEU A 89 -1.09 -8.04 4.65
C LEU A 89 -0.81 -8.44 3.19
N ALA A 90 -0.27 -7.53 2.38
CA ALA A 90 0.12 -7.84 1.01
C ALA A 90 1.25 -8.88 0.95
N GLU A 91 2.24 -8.77 1.84
CA GLU A 91 3.34 -9.75 1.97
C GLU A 91 2.83 -11.15 2.36
N ASP A 92 1.89 -11.21 3.31
CA ASP A 92 1.23 -12.45 3.74
C ASP A 92 0.48 -13.13 2.57
N ILE A 93 -0.29 -12.35 1.81
CA ILE A 93 -1.04 -12.87 0.64
C ILE A 93 -0.10 -13.32 -0.50
N ALA A 94 1.00 -12.59 -0.74
CA ALA A 94 1.95 -12.88 -1.81
C ALA A 94 2.73 -14.19 -1.57
N GLY A 95 3.11 -14.44 -0.32
CA GLY A 95 3.93 -15.58 0.09
C GLY A 95 5.42 -15.40 -0.19
N GLY A 96 6.25 -16.28 0.38
CA GLY A 96 7.71 -16.09 0.48
C GLY A 96 8.47 -15.93 -0.85
N LEU A 97 7.89 -16.37 -1.98
CA LEU A 97 8.55 -16.21 -3.27
C LEU A 97 8.82 -14.74 -3.61
N MET A 98 8.03 -13.78 -3.11
CA MET A 98 8.29 -12.36 -3.38
C MET A 98 9.67 -11.88 -2.90
N VAL A 99 10.31 -12.57 -1.94
CA VAL A 99 11.65 -12.23 -1.42
C VAL A 99 12.72 -13.30 -1.72
N THR A 100 12.33 -14.47 -2.22
CA THR A 100 13.28 -15.56 -2.55
C THR A 100 13.32 -15.90 -4.03
N MET A 101 12.69 -15.09 -4.88
CA MET A 101 12.63 -15.33 -6.32
C MET A 101 14.01 -15.17 -6.98
N PRO A 102 14.37 -16.02 -7.96
CA PRO A 102 15.53 -15.83 -8.81
C PRO A 102 15.53 -14.48 -9.55
N ALA A 103 16.69 -14.10 -10.09
CA ALA A 103 16.81 -12.88 -10.86
C ALA A 103 16.16 -13.03 -12.24
N GLU A 104 15.87 -11.92 -12.92
CA GLU A 104 15.34 -11.98 -14.30
C GLU A 104 16.33 -12.66 -15.25
N GLN A 105 17.64 -12.47 -15.02
CA GLN A 105 18.69 -13.13 -15.78
C GLN A 105 18.55 -14.66 -15.77
N ASP A 106 18.17 -15.26 -14.64
CA ASP A 106 17.94 -16.70 -14.51
C ASP A 106 16.73 -17.16 -15.32
N LEU A 107 15.65 -16.36 -15.33
CA LEU A 107 14.45 -16.62 -16.15
C LEU A 107 14.75 -16.55 -17.65
N ARG A 108 15.68 -15.69 -18.08
CA ARG A 108 16.12 -15.54 -19.48
C ARG A 108 17.23 -16.51 -19.88
N HIS A 109 17.88 -17.17 -18.93
CA HIS A 109 18.99 -18.08 -19.20
C HIS A 109 18.52 -19.28 -20.04
N LYS A 110 19.29 -19.66 -21.07
CA LYS A 110 18.92 -20.75 -21.99
C LYS A 110 18.74 -22.09 -21.28
N GLU A 111 19.58 -22.37 -20.29
CA GLU A 111 19.58 -23.64 -19.55
C GLU A 111 18.70 -23.60 -18.29
N ILE A 112 18.67 -22.48 -17.55
CA ILE A 112 18.03 -22.37 -16.24
C ILE A 112 16.57 -21.90 -16.38
N GLY A 113 16.30 -21.03 -17.36
CA GLY A 113 14.98 -20.45 -17.62
C GLY A 113 13.86 -21.48 -17.79
N PRO A 114 14.06 -22.60 -18.51
CA PRO A 114 13.07 -23.68 -18.58
C PRO A 114 12.68 -24.25 -17.21
N TYR A 115 13.64 -24.40 -16.28
CA TYR A 115 13.38 -24.87 -14.92
C TYR A 115 12.66 -23.83 -14.08
N VAL A 116 13.05 -22.55 -14.19
CA VAL A 116 12.36 -21.45 -13.51
C VAL A 116 10.89 -21.40 -13.94
N ARG A 117 10.62 -21.46 -15.25
CA ARG A 117 9.25 -21.44 -15.79
C ARG A 117 8.42 -22.63 -15.30
N LYS A 118 9.03 -23.82 -15.29
CA LYS A 118 8.38 -25.07 -14.84
C LYS A 118 8.06 -25.06 -13.35
N TYR A 119 9.02 -24.70 -12.49
CA TYR A 119 8.87 -24.86 -11.04
C TYR A 119 8.27 -23.65 -10.34
N LEU A 120 8.31 -22.46 -10.94
CA LEU A 120 7.63 -21.27 -10.40
C LEU A 120 6.23 -21.04 -11.00
N GLN A 121 5.72 -21.99 -11.79
CA GLN A 121 4.36 -21.95 -12.29
C GLN A 121 3.37 -21.88 -11.12
N GLY A 122 2.40 -20.97 -11.23
CA GLY A 122 1.30 -20.85 -10.27
C GLY A 122 0.13 -21.77 -10.61
N ALA A 123 -1.09 -21.26 -10.43
CA ALA A 123 -2.31 -21.94 -10.82
C ALA A 123 -2.35 -22.29 -12.32
N VAL A 124 -3.13 -23.32 -12.67
CA VAL A 124 -3.29 -23.77 -14.06
C VAL A 124 -3.75 -22.63 -14.96
N GLY A 125 -3.11 -22.51 -16.13
CA GLY A 125 -3.41 -21.47 -17.13
C GLY A 125 -2.81 -20.10 -16.83
N LYS A 126 -2.06 -19.93 -15.73
CA LYS A 126 -1.36 -18.69 -15.41
C LYS A 126 0.07 -18.69 -15.96
N ASP A 127 0.48 -17.56 -16.54
CA ASP A 127 1.85 -17.37 -17.02
C ASP A 127 2.82 -17.13 -15.87
N THR A 128 3.95 -17.85 -15.86
CA THR A 128 4.96 -17.78 -14.80
C THR A 128 5.63 -16.40 -14.74
N GLU A 129 5.86 -15.75 -15.88
CA GLU A 129 6.52 -14.45 -15.91
C GLU A 129 5.62 -13.35 -15.33
N ASN A 130 4.32 -13.36 -15.67
CA ASN A 130 3.37 -12.43 -15.06
C ASN A 130 3.23 -12.64 -13.55
N ARG A 131 3.24 -13.89 -13.07
CA ARG A 131 3.30 -14.19 -11.63
C ARG A 131 4.54 -13.59 -10.98
N MET A 132 5.71 -13.73 -11.62
CA MET A 132 6.95 -13.13 -11.13
C MET A 132 6.87 -11.59 -11.11
N ARG A 133 6.31 -10.96 -12.15
CA ARG A 133 6.14 -9.50 -12.24
C ARG A 133 5.27 -8.93 -11.12
N VAL A 134 4.12 -9.55 -10.81
CA VAL A 134 3.26 -9.07 -9.72
C VAL A 134 3.93 -9.23 -8.36
N LEU A 135 4.65 -10.33 -8.13
CA LEU A 135 5.39 -10.53 -6.88
C LEU A 135 6.54 -9.51 -6.72
N ARG A 136 7.24 -9.15 -7.81
CA ARG A 136 8.24 -8.06 -7.81
C ARG A 136 7.62 -6.68 -7.58
N LEU A 137 6.39 -6.45 -8.04
CA LEU A 137 5.67 -5.21 -7.74
C LEU A 137 5.37 -5.10 -6.23
N ILE A 138 4.90 -6.18 -5.61
CA ILE A 138 4.64 -6.22 -4.16
C ILE A 138 5.95 -5.97 -3.40
N GLU A 139 7.02 -6.71 -3.73
CA GLU A 139 8.36 -6.48 -3.15
C GLU A 139 8.80 -5.02 -3.27
N ASN A 140 8.66 -4.41 -4.45
CA ASN A 140 9.09 -3.04 -4.65
C ASN A 140 8.33 -2.03 -3.78
N ILE A 141 7.03 -2.23 -3.58
CA ILE A 141 6.18 -1.33 -2.79
C ILE A 141 6.35 -1.56 -1.29
N THR A 142 6.68 -2.78 -0.84
CA THR A 142 6.75 -3.08 0.61
C THR A 142 8.17 -3.08 1.17
N LEU A 143 9.18 -3.37 0.35
CA LEU A 143 10.60 -3.47 0.74
C LEU A 143 11.57 -2.71 -0.20
N GLY A 144 11.21 -2.52 -1.47
CA GLY A 144 12.08 -1.90 -2.48
C GLY A 144 12.02 -0.37 -2.54
N THR A 145 12.27 0.19 -3.72
CA THR A 145 12.43 1.65 -3.88
C THR A 145 11.11 2.39 -3.67
N ALA A 146 9.98 1.81 -4.07
CA ALA A 146 8.67 2.41 -3.83
C ALA A 146 8.26 2.36 -2.35
N ALA A 147 8.81 1.44 -1.55
CA ALA A 147 8.59 1.37 -0.11
C ALA A 147 9.09 2.60 0.65
N VAL A 148 10.14 3.26 0.15
CA VAL A 148 10.63 4.53 0.70
C VAL A 148 9.51 5.56 0.73
N GLY A 149 8.76 5.67 -0.38
CA GLY A 149 7.61 6.55 -0.48
C GLY A 149 6.38 6.03 0.25
N TYR A 150 6.03 4.75 0.11
CA TYR A 150 4.78 4.23 0.67
C TYR A 150 4.82 4.05 2.19
N ARG A 151 5.98 3.74 2.77
CA ARG A 151 6.15 3.51 4.22
C ARG A 151 6.85 4.68 4.90
N THR A 152 8.12 4.93 4.58
CA THR A 152 8.95 5.86 5.35
C THR A 152 8.54 7.32 5.14
N GLU A 153 8.21 7.73 3.92
CA GLU A 153 7.65 9.07 3.68
C GLU A 153 6.24 9.20 4.28
N SER A 154 5.41 8.15 4.23
CA SER A 154 4.14 8.13 4.97
C SER A 154 4.32 8.29 6.47
N MET A 155 5.45 7.87 7.05
CA MET A 155 5.80 8.10 8.46
C MET A 155 6.25 9.56 8.71
N HIS A 156 7.11 10.12 7.87
CA HIS A 156 7.85 11.36 8.19
C HIS A 156 7.50 12.61 7.37
N GLY A 157 6.84 12.46 6.22
CA GLY A 157 6.40 13.58 5.38
C GLY A 157 5.50 14.55 6.14
N ALA A 158 5.73 15.86 6.00
CA ALA A 158 5.10 16.94 6.79
C ALA A 158 5.13 16.73 8.31
N GLY A 159 6.18 16.07 8.81
CA GLY A 159 6.45 15.90 10.23
C GLY A 159 6.21 14.48 10.72
N SER A 160 7.11 14.01 11.57
CA SER A 160 6.99 12.74 12.30
C SER A 160 5.75 12.71 13.19
N PRO A 161 5.23 11.52 13.58
CA PRO A 161 3.95 11.36 14.29
C PRO A 161 3.72 12.28 15.50
N GLN A 162 4.78 12.62 16.24
CA GLN A 162 4.67 13.49 17.40
C GLN A 162 4.25 14.92 17.03
N ALA A 163 4.60 15.41 15.84
CA ALA A 163 4.20 16.72 15.35
C ALA A 163 2.68 16.83 15.24
N GLN A 164 2.02 15.81 14.66
CA GLN A 164 0.56 15.82 14.55
C GLN A 164 -0.11 15.71 15.92
N ARG A 165 0.43 14.91 16.84
CA ARG A 165 -0.11 14.79 18.22
C ARG A 165 -0.06 16.11 18.98
N ILE A 166 1.03 16.88 18.84
CA ILE A 166 1.14 18.23 19.43
C ILE A 166 0.04 19.14 18.88
N MET A 167 -0.18 19.13 17.56
CA MET A 167 -1.19 19.98 16.93
C MET A 167 -2.62 19.57 17.25
N ILE A 168 -2.91 18.27 17.29
CA ILE A 168 -4.21 17.73 17.72
C ILE A 168 -4.52 18.18 19.14
N SER A 169 -3.54 18.12 20.07
CA SER A 169 -3.73 18.60 21.44
C SER A 169 -4.11 20.09 21.48
N ARG A 170 -3.40 20.93 20.72
CA ARG A 170 -3.70 22.38 20.61
C ARG A 170 -5.07 22.70 19.98
N GLN A 171 -5.65 21.77 19.23
CA GLN A 171 -6.88 21.95 18.45
C GLN A 171 -8.07 21.18 19.04
N GLY A 172 -7.85 20.36 20.07
CA GLY A 172 -8.83 19.43 20.63
C GLY A 172 -9.84 20.04 21.58
N ASN A 173 -9.75 21.34 21.88
CA ASN A 173 -10.62 22.06 22.82
C ASN A 173 -10.76 21.38 24.20
N LEU A 174 -9.65 20.85 24.71
CA LEU A 174 -9.46 20.36 26.07
C LEU A 174 -8.62 21.36 26.85
#